data_AF-A0A7J6TZX0-F1
#
_entry.id   AF-A0A7J6TZX0-F1
#
_cell.length_a   1.000
_cell.length_b   1.000
_cell.length_c   1.000
_cell.angle_alpha   90.00
_cell.angle_beta   90.00
_cell.angle_gamma   90.00
#
_symmetry.space_group_name_H-M   'P 1'
#
loop_
_entity.id
_entity.type
_entity.pdbx_description
1 polymer ?
#
loop_
_entity_poly.entity_id
_entity_poly.type
_entity_poly.pdbx_seq_one_letter_code
_entity_poly.pdbx_strand_id
1 'polypeptide(L)'
;MAGRGRGPPGRAIDLAVPKVVINAANVIHDYAQNCLGLGERTSNWNGARECVKYFRACKAEVKLIVQHGLANDIPEDIREMCDDIPKCDANPGSSDDLSTIIAASIIDGYFVDNDKYRDHKENSALPDDIRRFLRTKDSARHIYYCWMDGRFMPFLNRGMEEAGFLSPWSLEVRTACSRSPKAQMVTSSS
;
A
#
# COMPACT_ATOMS: atom_id res chain seq x y z
N MET A 1 0.18 -36.78 43.99
CA MET A 1 1.02 -36.24 42.90
C MET A 1 0.09 -35.62 41.87
N ALA A 2 0.03 -34.28 41.81
CA ALA A 2 -0.82 -33.56 40.86
C ALA A 2 -0.04 -33.31 39.57
N GLY A 3 -0.51 -33.89 38.46
CA GLY A 3 0.04 -33.64 37.12
C GLY A 3 -0.18 -32.20 36.72
N ARG A 4 0.91 -31.48 36.44
CA ARG A 4 0.86 -30.14 35.85
C ARG A 4 0.35 -30.28 34.41
N GLY A 5 -0.91 -29.91 34.20
CA GLY A 5 -1.48 -29.75 32.88
C GLY A 5 -0.62 -28.78 32.07
N ARG A 6 -0.12 -29.25 30.92
CA ARG A 6 0.44 -28.37 29.90
C ARG A 6 -0.64 -27.35 29.54
N GLY A 7 -0.30 -26.07 29.63
CA GLY A 7 -1.17 -25.00 29.15
C GLY A 7 -1.53 -25.20 27.67
N PRO A 8 -2.59 -24.54 27.19
CA PRO A 8 -3.00 -24.68 25.80
C PRO A 8 -1.82 -24.33 24.86
N PRO A 9 -1.65 -25.06 23.75
CA PRO A 9 -0.61 -24.76 22.79
C PRO A 9 -0.75 -23.31 22.33
N GLY A 10 0.35 -22.56 22.37
CA GLY A 10 0.40 -21.21 21.83
C GLY A 10 -0.18 -21.24 20.42
N ARG A 11 -1.17 -20.38 20.17
CA ARG A 11 -1.75 -20.18 18.83
C ARG A 11 -0.58 -20.02 17.86
N ALA A 12 -0.44 -20.96 16.92
CA ALA A 12 0.37 -20.73 15.75
C ALA A 12 -0.07 -19.38 15.17
N ILE A 13 0.88 -18.46 14.97
CA ILE A 13 0.60 -17.22 14.28
C ILE A 13 0.21 -17.64 12.87
N ASP A 14 -1.10 -17.59 12.60
CA ASP A 14 -1.61 -17.69 11.24
C ASP A 14 -1.09 -16.43 10.55
N LEU A 15 0.05 -16.55 9.87
CA LEU A 15 0.68 -15.47 9.11
C LEU A 15 -0.18 -15.26 7.87
N ALA A 16 -1.36 -14.66 8.07
CA ALA A 16 -2.20 -14.20 7.00
C ALA A 16 -1.34 -13.29 6.10
N VAL A 17 -1.45 -13.52 4.79
CA VAL A 17 -0.76 -12.69 3.80
C VAL A 17 -1.12 -11.22 4.07
N PRO A 18 -0.14 -10.33 4.26
CA PRO A 18 -0.43 -8.92 4.53
C PRO A 18 -1.18 -8.32 3.37
N LYS A 19 -2.21 -7.53 3.65
CA LYS A 19 -3.00 -6.85 2.62
C LYS A 19 -2.73 -5.36 2.70
N VAL A 20 -2.47 -4.75 1.56
CA VAL A 20 -2.20 -3.31 1.46
C VAL A 20 -3.07 -2.67 0.38
N VAL A 21 -3.59 -1.50 0.70
CA VAL A 21 -4.36 -0.65 -0.21
C VAL A 21 -3.58 0.64 -0.42
N ILE A 22 -3.23 0.94 -1.66
CA ILE A 22 -2.43 2.11 -2.02
C ILE A 22 -3.35 3.15 -2.65
N ASN A 23 -3.33 4.39 -2.16
CA ASN A 23 -3.90 5.51 -2.90
C ASN A 23 -2.96 5.85 -4.06
N ALA A 24 -3.36 5.55 -5.30
CA ALA A 24 -2.55 5.81 -6.48
C ALA A 24 -2.24 7.29 -6.69
N ALA A 25 -3.25 8.17 -6.53
CA ALA A 25 -3.08 9.60 -6.76
C ALA A 25 -2.05 10.17 -5.79
N ASN A 26 -2.11 9.78 -4.52
CA ASN A 26 -1.15 10.23 -3.52
C ASN A 26 0.30 9.86 -3.92
N VAL A 27 0.56 8.58 -4.23
CA VAL A 27 1.93 8.12 -4.51
C VAL A 27 2.51 8.65 -5.83
N ILE A 28 1.69 8.81 -6.87
CA ILE A 28 2.18 9.29 -8.19
C ILE A 28 2.43 10.80 -8.19
N HIS A 29 1.63 11.58 -7.45
CA HIS A 29 1.83 13.02 -7.30
C HIS A 29 3.02 13.30 -6.39
N ASP A 30 3.10 12.63 -5.24
CA ASP A 30 4.21 12.81 -4.29
C ASP A 30 5.56 12.44 -4.92
N TYR A 31 5.61 11.38 -5.74
CA TYR A 31 6.82 11.03 -6.50
C TYR A 31 7.20 12.10 -7.53
N ALA A 32 6.25 12.59 -8.32
CA ALA A 32 6.51 13.60 -9.34
C ALA A 32 7.09 14.88 -8.70
N GLN A 33 6.55 15.28 -7.55
CA GLN A 33 7.03 16.43 -6.81
C GLN A 33 8.40 16.19 -6.16
N ASN A 34 8.52 15.13 -5.34
CA ASN A 34 9.67 14.96 -4.45
C ASN A 34 10.86 14.26 -5.11
N CYS A 35 10.65 13.44 -6.15
CA CYS A 35 11.74 12.74 -6.85
C CYS A 35 12.16 13.43 -8.14
N LEU A 36 11.21 14.03 -8.87
CA LEU A 36 11.46 14.60 -10.20
C LEU A 36 11.48 16.13 -10.19
N GLY A 37 11.11 16.78 -9.08
CA GLY A 37 11.03 18.24 -8.99
C GLY A 37 9.97 18.84 -9.91
N LEU A 38 8.92 18.07 -10.25
CA LEU A 38 7.83 18.53 -11.09
C LEU A 38 6.78 19.28 -10.25
N GLY A 39 5.97 20.12 -10.90
CA GLY A 39 4.94 20.90 -10.20
C GLY A 39 3.79 20.05 -9.66
N GLU A 40 3.04 20.60 -8.70
CA GLU A 40 1.97 19.95 -7.91
C GLU A 40 0.84 19.29 -8.73
N ARG A 41 0.67 19.67 -10.01
CA ARG A 41 -0.36 19.10 -10.90
C ARG A 41 0.14 17.94 -11.76
N THR A 42 1.37 17.50 -11.54
CA THR A 42 1.98 16.44 -12.34
C THR A 42 1.92 15.12 -11.59
N SER A 43 1.68 14.03 -12.31
CA SER A 43 1.71 12.67 -11.78
C SER A 43 2.76 11.86 -12.53
N ASN A 44 3.37 10.88 -11.85
CA ASN A 44 4.26 9.92 -12.49
C ASN A 44 4.07 8.51 -11.91
N TRP A 45 3.70 7.57 -12.78
CA TRP A 45 3.45 6.17 -12.42
C TRP A 45 4.66 5.42 -11.83
N ASN A 46 5.89 5.97 -11.94
CA ASN A 46 7.04 5.43 -11.22
C ASN A 46 6.83 5.43 -9.69
N GLY A 47 6.08 6.39 -9.14
CA GLY A 47 5.74 6.39 -7.71
C GLY A 47 4.96 5.13 -7.31
N ALA A 48 3.88 4.83 -8.03
CA ALA A 48 3.10 3.62 -7.82
C ALA A 48 3.95 2.35 -8.05
N ARG A 49 4.76 2.32 -9.11
CA ARG A 49 5.64 1.19 -9.43
C ARG A 49 6.60 0.84 -8.29
N GLU A 50 7.30 1.83 -7.74
CA GLU A 50 8.25 1.60 -6.63
C GLU A 50 7.53 1.21 -5.34
N CYS A 51 6.36 1.79 -5.09
CA CYS A 51 5.51 1.42 -3.96
C CYS A 51 5.05 -0.05 -4.05
N VAL A 52 4.49 -0.47 -5.20
CA VAL A 52 4.01 -1.84 -5.42
C VAL A 52 5.17 -2.85 -5.36
N LYS A 53 6.34 -2.53 -5.96
CA LYS A 53 7.54 -3.40 -5.86
C LYS A 53 7.91 -3.71 -4.43
N TYR A 54 7.92 -2.71 -3.55
CA TYR A 54 8.23 -2.89 -2.14
C TYR A 54 7.26 -3.87 -1.47
N PHE A 55 5.95 -3.67 -1.63
CA PHE A 55 4.95 -4.53 -0.98
C PHE A 55 4.93 -5.94 -1.55
N ARG A 56 5.17 -6.10 -2.85
CA ARG A 56 5.37 -7.42 -3.46
C ARG A 56 6.62 -8.13 -2.96
N ALA A 57 7.70 -7.40 -2.69
CA ALA A 57 8.87 -7.98 -2.04
C ALA A 57 8.57 -8.49 -0.62
N CYS A 58 7.63 -7.84 0.08
CA CYS A 58 7.08 -8.29 1.36
C CYS A 58 6.00 -9.37 1.22
N LYS A 59 5.76 -9.89 0.01
CA LYS A 59 4.73 -10.89 -0.31
C LYS A 59 3.31 -10.45 0.04
N ALA A 60 3.05 -9.14 0.07
CA ALA A 60 1.72 -8.62 0.35
C ALA A 60 0.77 -8.76 -0.84
N GLU A 61 -0.52 -8.91 -0.55
CA GLU A 61 -1.59 -8.64 -1.49
C GLU A 61 -1.73 -7.12 -1.66
N VAL A 62 -1.71 -6.65 -2.90
CA VAL A 62 -1.66 -5.23 -3.25
C VAL A 62 -2.91 -4.84 -4.02
N LYS A 63 -3.69 -3.91 -3.45
CA LYS A 63 -4.76 -3.19 -4.13
C LYS A 63 -4.34 -1.76 -4.42
N LEU A 64 -4.56 -1.29 -5.64
CA LEU A 64 -4.27 0.09 -6.04
C LEU A 64 -5.57 0.83 -6.33
N ILE A 65 -5.96 1.75 -5.45
CA ILE A 65 -7.16 2.56 -5.65
C ILE A 65 -6.83 3.69 -6.62
N VAL A 66 -7.61 3.79 -7.69
CA VAL A 66 -7.38 4.75 -8.77
C VAL A 66 -8.64 5.58 -8.99
N GLN A 67 -8.48 6.91 -9.00
CA GLN A 67 -9.57 7.81 -9.43
C GLN A 67 -9.93 7.55 -10.89
N HIS A 68 -11.23 7.63 -11.23
CA HIS A 68 -11.72 7.36 -12.58
C HIS A 68 -10.92 8.06 -13.69
N GLY A 69 -10.54 9.32 -13.48
CA GLY A 69 -9.77 10.11 -14.44
C GLY A 69 -8.37 9.57 -14.75
N LEU A 70 -7.78 8.77 -13.84
CA LEU A 70 -6.46 8.15 -14.00
C LEU A 70 -6.55 6.70 -14.49
N ALA A 71 -7.74 6.10 -14.51
CA ALA A 71 -7.90 4.65 -14.70
C ALA A 71 -7.53 4.17 -16.11
N ASN A 72 -7.65 5.05 -17.11
CA ASN A 72 -7.28 4.74 -18.49
C ASN A 72 -5.76 4.81 -18.72
N ASP A 73 -5.05 5.54 -17.88
CA ASP A 73 -3.62 5.82 -18.05
C ASP A 73 -2.73 4.87 -17.25
N ILE A 74 -3.30 3.87 -16.58
CA ILE A 74 -2.53 2.91 -15.77
C ILE A 74 -1.67 2.04 -16.71
N PRO A 75 -0.33 2.07 -16.57
CA PRO A 75 0.58 1.23 -17.33
C PRO A 75 0.33 -0.26 -17.11
N GLU A 76 0.51 -1.07 -18.15
CA GLU A 76 0.25 -2.52 -18.12
C GLU A 76 1.07 -3.24 -17.05
N ASP A 77 2.34 -2.87 -16.89
CA ASP A 77 3.22 -3.48 -15.90
C ASP A 77 2.72 -3.24 -14.46
N ILE A 78 2.12 -2.09 -14.19
CA ILE A 78 1.47 -1.84 -12.88
C ILE A 78 0.21 -2.71 -12.73
N ARG A 79 -0.54 -2.94 -13.82
CA ARG A 79 -1.71 -3.82 -13.79
C ARG A 79 -1.34 -5.25 -13.45
N GLU A 80 -0.28 -5.76 -14.06
CA GLU A 80 0.26 -7.10 -13.77
C GLU A 80 0.81 -7.23 -12.34
N MET A 81 1.30 -6.12 -11.77
CA MET A 81 1.87 -6.11 -10.43
C MET A 81 0.83 -6.02 -9.31
N CYS A 82 -0.42 -5.62 -9.57
CA CYS A 82 -1.47 -5.47 -8.54
C CYS A 82 -2.44 -6.67 -8.55
N ASP A 83 -2.99 -7.04 -7.40
CA ASP A 83 -4.02 -8.09 -7.34
C ASP A 83 -5.40 -7.55 -7.74
N ASP A 84 -5.62 -6.27 -7.47
CA ASP A 84 -6.87 -5.58 -7.75
C ASP A 84 -6.61 -4.08 -7.95
N ILE A 85 -7.40 -3.46 -8.82
CA ILE A 85 -7.32 -2.02 -9.11
C ILE A 85 -8.73 -1.42 -9.12
N PRO A 86 -9.36 -1.26 -7.94
CA PRO A 86 -10.67 -0.66 -7.84
C PRO A 86 -10.63 0.80 -8.34
N LYS A 87 -11.63 1.15 -9.14
CA LYS A 87 -11.84 2.53 -9.59
C LYS A 87 -12.79 3.23 -8.63
N CYS A 88 -12.46 4.46 -8.24
CA CYS A 88 -13.37 5.30 -7.47
C CYS A 88 -13.83 6.50 -8.32
N ASP A 89 -15.15 6.73 -8.30
CA ASP A 89 -15.76 7.90 -8.92
C ASP A 89 -15.85 9.01 -7.88
N ALA A 90 -15.14 10.12 -8.08
CA ALA A 90 -15.15 11.25 -7.15
C ALA A 90 -16.48 12.03 -7.14
N ASN A 91 -17.50 11.63 -7.92
CA ASN A 91 -18.78 12.33 -7.98
C ASN A 91 -19.97 11.45 -8.41
N PRO A 92 -21.04 11.30 -7.58
CA PRO A 92 -21.18 11.75 -6.20
C PRO A 92 -20.50 10.81 -5.19
N GLY A 93 -19.49 10.04 -5.63
CA GLY A 93 -18.84 9.03 -4.82
C GLY A 93 -17.79 9.59 -3.86
N SER A 94 -17.25 8.69 -3.03
CA SER A 94 -16.22 8.99 -2.05
C SER A 94 -14.94 9.49 -2.73
N SER A 95 -14.22 10.42 -2.10
CA SER A 95 -12.84 10.73 -2.50
C SER A 95 -12.00 9.45 -2.52
N ASP A 96 -10.98 9.41 -3.36
CA ASP A 96 -10.00 8.32 -3.42
C ASP A 96 -9.39 8.00 -2.06
N ASP A 97 -9.17 9.02 -1.25
CA ASP A 97 -8.76 8.89 0.15
C ASP A 97 -9.72 8.04 0.97
N LEU A 98 -11.00 8.40 0.96
CA LEU A 98 -12.01 7.67 1.70
C LEU A 98 -12.22 6.27 1.12
N SER A 99 -12.17 6.11 -0.20
CA SER A 99 -12.21 4.80 -0.85
C SER A 99 -11.04 3.91 -0.44
N THR A 100 -9.84 4.47 -0.28
CA THR A 100 -8.64 3.76 0.18
C THR A 100 -8.81 3.26 1.62
N ILE A 101 -9.27 4.14 2.52
CA ILE A 101 -9.52 3.79 3.92
C ILE A 101 -10.62 2.71 4.04
N ILE A 102 -11.74 2.89 3.33
CA ILE A 102 -12.85 1.92 3.34
C ILE A 102 -12.37 0.56 2.82
N ALA A 103 -11.65 0.54 1.70
CA ALA A 103 -11.14 -0.71 1.13
C ALA A 103 -10.20 -1.43 2.09
N ALA A 104 -9.29 -0.71 2.75
CA ALA A 104 -8.40 -1.30 3.75
C ALA A 104 -9.17 -1.84 4.96
N SER A 105 -10.19 -1.12 5.43
CA SER A 105 -11.06 -1.58 6.52
C SER A 105 -11.81 -2.87 6.17
N ILE A 106 -12.41 -2.94 4.98
CA ILE A 106 -13.17 -4.12 4.51
C ILE A 106 -12.30 -5.37 4.45
N ILE A 107 -11.05 -5.24 4.01
CA ILE A 107 -10.15 -6.40 3.83
C ILE A 107 -9.30 -6.72 5.06
N ASP A 108 -9.48 -5.98 6.16
CA ASP A 108 -8.64 -6.04 7.35
C ASP A 108 -7.15 -5.76 7.05
N GLY A 109 -6.89 -4.79 6.16
CA GLY A 109 -5.55 -4.47 5.63
C GLY A 109 -4.97 -3.14 6.12
N TYR A 110 -3.82 -2.82 5.53
CA TYR A 110 -3.08 -1.57 5.67
C TYR A 110 -3.43 -0.62 4.54
N PHE A 111 -3.26 0.69 4.76
CA PHE A 111 -3.41 1.69 3.71
C PHE A 111 -2.21 2.62 3.62
N VAL A 112 -1.88 3.06 2.41
CA VAL A 112 -0.67 3.82 2.09
C VAL A 112 -1.03 5.17 1.47
N ASP A 113 -0.65 6.23 2.17
CA ASP A 113 -0.70 7.62 1.73
C ASP A 113 0.12 8.48 2.73
N ASN A 114 0.38 9.73 2.36
CA ASN A 114 0.96 10.74 3.24
C ASN A 114 -0.03 11.81 3.72
N ASP A 115 -1.31 11.67 3.40
CA ASP A 115 -2.31 12.64 3.84
C ASP A 115 -2.65 12.38 5.32
N LYS A 116 -2.89 13.45 6.07
CA LYS A 116 -3.22 13.38 7.50
C LYS A 116 -4.71 13.28 7.75
N TYR A 117 -5.52 13.40 6.69
CA TYR A 117 -6.97 13.26 6.72
C TYR A 117 -7.63 14.13 7.80
N ARG A 118 -7.08 15.33 8.03
CA ARG A 118 -7.52 16.23 9.11
C ARG A 118 -9.01 16.53 8.97
N ASP A 119 -9.45 16.77 7.74
CA ASP A 119 -10.84 17.10 7.43
C ASP A 119 -11.79 15.91 7.60
N HIS A 120 -11.30 14.67 7.43
CA HIS A 120 -12.10 13.45 7.58
C HIS A 120 -12.25 12.99 9.04
N LYS A 121 -11.27 13.28 9.92
CA LYS A 121 -11.35 12.90 11.35
C LYS A 121 -12.52 13.57 12.09
N GLU A 122 -12.86 14.78 11.65
CA GLU A 122 -13.94 15.61 12.19
C GLU A 122 -15.24 15.49 11.38
N ASN A 123 -15.22 14.78 10.24
CA ASN A 123 -16.38 14.61 9.40
C ASN A 123 -17.38 13.63 10.03
N SER A 124 -18.47 14.18 10.58
CA SER A 124 -19.58 13.43 11.19
C SER A 124 -20.40 12.62 10.18
N ALA A 125 -20.25 12.87 8.88
CA ALA A 125 -20.95 12.13 7.82
C ALA A 125 -20.32 10.77 7.50
N LEU A 126 -19.13 10.46 8.05
CA LEU A 126 -18.51 9.15 7.88
C LEU A 126 -19.23 8.07 8.71
N PRO A 127 -19.36 6.84 8.17
CA PRO A 127 -19.83 5.70 8.93
C PRO A 127 -19.07 5.51 10.26
N ASP A 128 -19.77 5.07 11.32
CA ASP A 128 -19.20 4.95 12.68
C ASP A 128 -18.01 3.98 12.75
N ASP A 129 -18.04 2.91 11.95
CA ASP A 129 -16.97 1.93 11.81
C ASP A 129 -15.71 2.54 11.18
N ILE A 130 -15.85 3.38 10.14
CA ILE A 130 -14.73 4.11 9.54
C ILE A 130 -14.18 5.17 10.50
N ARG A 131 -15.05 5.91 11.19
CA ARG A 131 -14.61 6.86 12.23
C ARG A 131 -13.90 6.14 13.37
N ARG A 132 -14.37 4.95 13.76
CA ARG A 132 -13.71 4.11 14.76
C ARG A 132 -12.35 3.67 14.26
N PHE A 133 -12.25 3.14 13.04
CA PHE A 133 -10.99 2.73 12.39
C PHE A 133 -9.97 3.88 12.34
N LEU A 134 -10.40 5.11 12.07
CA LEU A 134 -9.53 6.29 12.06
C LEU A 134 -9.14 6.81 13.46
N ARG A 135 -9.94 6.54 14.50
CA ARG A 135 -9.74 7.05 15.87
C ARG A 135 -9.02 6.06 16.79
N THR A 136 -9.05 4.76 16.50
CA THR A 136 -8.44 3.73 17.34
C THR A 136 -6.95 3.54 17.05
N LYS A 137 -6.30 2.68 17.85
CA LYS A 137 -4.95 2.14 17.59
C LYS A 137 -4.77 1.52 16.18
N ASP A 138 -5.83 1.40 15.38
CA ASP A 138 -5.78 1.04 13.96
C ASP A 138 -5.14 2.13 13.06
N SER A 139 -4.84 3.31 13.61
CA SER A 139 -3.83 4.22 13.03
C SER A 139 -2.47 3.53 12.80
N ALA A 140 -2.18 2.40 13.46
CA ALA A 140 -1.03 1.55 13.15
C ALA A 140 -1.08 0.90 11.76
N ARG A 141 -2.22 0.95 11.07
CA ARG A 141 -2.43 0.42 9.71
C ARG A 141 -2.20 1.45 8.62
N HIS A 142 -2.04 2.72 8.99
CA HIS A 142 -1.63 3.80 8.08
C HIS A 142 -0.12 3.75 7.86
N ILE A 143 0.29 3.52 6.62
CA ILE A 143 1.69 3.51 6.21
C ILE A 143 2.03 4.84 5.56
N TYR A 144 2.66 5.71 6.35
CA TYR A 144 3.38 6.87 5.85
C TYR A 144 4.68 6.46 5.16
N TYR A 145 5.19 7.29 4.26
CA TYR A 145 6.41 7.01 3.52
C TYR A 145 7.19 8.27 3.16
N CYS A 146 8.44 8.08 2.73
CA CYS A 146 9.22 9.08 2.02
C CYS A 146 9.89 8.47 0.78
N TRP A 147 10.59 9.30 0.01
CA TRP A 147 11.40 8.86 -1.11
C TRP A 147 12.88 9.04 -0.80
N MET A 148 13.68 8.04 -1.14
CA MET A 148 15.15 8.13 -1.07
C MET A 148 15.74 7.61 -2.37
N ASP A 149 16.46 8.48 -3.10
CA ASP A 149 17.02 8.17 -4.42
C ASP A 149 16.00 7.56 -5.40
N GLY A 150 14.78 8.12 -5.39
CA GLY A 150 13.68 7.64 -6.24
C GLY A 150 13.06 6.30 -5.79
N ARG A 151 13.37 5.79 -4.60
CA ARG A 151 12.81 4.56 -4.04
C ARG A 151 11.78 4.84 -2.96
N PHE A 152 10.75 4.02 -2.90
CA PHE A 152 9.72 4.07 -1.87
C PHE A 152 10.25 3.59 -0.51
N MET A 153 10.09 4.40 0.53
CA MET A 153 10.59 4.13 1.88
C MET A 153 9.47 4.29 2.93
N PRO A 154 8.76 3.21 3.30
CA PRO A 154 7.72 3.28 4.32
C PRO A 154 8.31 3.41 5.74
N PHE A 155 7.59 4.13 6.60
CA PHE A 155 7.86 4.20 8.02
C PHE A 155 7.21 3.02 8.74
N LEU A 156 7.99 1.96 8.98
CA LEU A 156 7.49 0.76 9.64
C LEU A 156 7.33 1.00 11.14
N ASN A 157 6.21 0.52 11.67
CA ASN A 157 5.99 0.37 13.11
C ASN A 157 6.01 -1.11 13.49
N ARG A 158 6.04 -1.39 14.80
CA ARG A 158 6.09 -2.76 15.31
C ARG A 158 4.96 -3.67 14.80
N GLY A 159 3.75 -3.14 14.65
CA GLY A 159 2.61 -3.93 14.14
C GLY A 159 2.78 -4.33 12.68
N MET A 160 3.39 -3.45 11.88
CA MET A 160 3.74 -3.74 10.49
C MET A 160 4.82 -4.81 10.38
N GLU A 161 5.85 -4.73 11.22
CA GLU A 161 6.91 -5.74 11.28
C GLU A 161 6.36 -7.10 11.72
N GLU A 162 5.48 -7.13 12.73
CA GLU A 162 4.80 -8.34 13.20
C GLU A 162 3.86 -8.94 12.13
N ALA A 163 3.31 -8.10 11.24
CA ALA A 163 2.55 -8.55 10.07
C ALA A 163 3.45 -9.09 8.95
N GLY A 164 4.76 -8.90 9.00
CA GLY A 164 5.69 -9.43 7.99
C GLY A 164 6.15 -8.42 6.94
N PHE A 165 5.90 -7.12 7.12
CA PHE A 165 6.57 -6.10 6.32
C PHE A 165 8.05 -6.03 6.70
N LEU A 166 8.91 -5.96 5.69
CA LEU A 166 10.35 -6.03 5.86
C LEU A 166 10.98 -4.65 5.74
N SER A 167 12.08 -4.41 6.47
CA SER A 167 12.88 -3.20 6.29
C SER A 167 13.19 -2.97 4.80
N PRO A 168 13.04 -1.74 4.28
CA PRO A 168 13.38 -1.42 2.89
C PRO A 168 14.85 -1.68 2.55
N TRP A 169 15.71 -1.72 3.57
CA TRP A 169 17.14 -2.00 3.45
C TRP A 169 17.49 -3.49 3.50
N SER A 170 16.52 -4.35 3.79
CA SER A 170 16.72 -5.80 3.81
C SER A 170 17.23 -6.29 2.44
N LEU A 171 18.06 -7.32 2.45
CA LEU A 171 18.61 -7.89 1.22
C LEU A 171 17.49 -8.42 0.31
N GLU A 172 16.45 -8.99 0.90
CA GLU A 172 15.29 -9.53 0.19
C GLU A 172 14.56 -8.43 -0.59
N VAL A 173 14.22 -7.31 0.07
CA VAL A 173 13.58 -6.16 -0.58
C VAL A 173 14.49 -5.57 -1.65
N ARG A 174 15.77 -5.33 -1.35
CA ARG A 174 16.71 -4.77 -2.34
C ARG A 174 16.90 -5.67 -3.55
N THR A 175 16.93 -7.00 -3.36
CA THR A 175 17.07 -7.98 -4.45
C THR A 175 15.80 -8.06 -5.29
N ALA A 176 14.62 -8.04 -4.66
CA ALA A 176 13.36 -8.05 -5.38
C ALA A 176 13.16 -6.76 -6.19
N CYS A 177 13.40 -5.59 -5.59
CA CYS A 177 13.20 -4.29 -6.24
C CYS A 177 14.27 -3.95 -7.30
N SER A 178 15.42 -4.63 -7.31
CA SER A 178 16.46 -4.45 -8.34
C SER A 178 16.23 -5.29 -9.60
N ARG A 179 15.37 -6.31 -9.52
CA ARG A 179 14.99 -7.12 -10.69
C ARG A 179 13.90 -6.39 -11.47
N SER A 180 14.24 -5.83 -12.63
CA SER A 180 13.22 -5.40 -13.59
C SER A 180 12.43 -6.62 -14.10
N PRO A 181 11.13 -6.49 -14.41
CA PRO A 181 10.40 -7.52 -15.14
C PRO A 181 11.10 -7.71 -16.49
N LYS A 182 11.77 -8.85 -16.62
CA LYS A 182 12.57 -9.36 -17.75
C LYS A 182 12.64 -8.48 -19.01
N ALA A 183 13.87 -8.08 -19.34
CA ALA A 183 14.40 -8.33 -20.68
C ALA A 183 14.20 -9.82 -21.01
N GLN A 184 13.06 -10.18 -21.60
CA GLN A 184 12.95 -11.43 -22.34
C GLN A 184 13.80 -11.22 -23.58
N MET A 185 14.98 -11.87 -23.59
CA MET A 185 15.77 -12.07 -24.78
C MET A 185 14.84 -12.47 -25.93
N VAL A 186 14.76 -11.59 -26.92
CA VAL A 186 14.51 -11.98 -28.29
C VAL A 186 15.67 -12.90 -28.66
N THR A 187 15.51 -14.21 -28.47
CA THR A 187 16.29 -15.16 -29.24
C THR A 187 15.69 -15.15 -30.63
N SER A 188 16.26 -14.31 -31.48
CA SER A 188 16.19 -14.46 -32.91
C SER A 188 16.73 -15.85 -33.27
N SER A 189 15.84 -16.72 -33.69
CA SER A 189 16.19 -17.93 -34.44
C SER A 189 15.73 -17.70 -35.88
N SER A 190 16.75 -17.40 -36.69
CA SER A 190 16.92 -17.56 -38.15
C SER A 190 15.73 -18.01 -38.99
#